data_AF-A0A8H6T1A3-F1
#
_entry.id   AF-A0A8H6T1A3-F1
#
_cell.length_a   1.000
_cell.length_b   1.000
_cell.length_c   1.000
_cell.angle_alpha   90.00
_cell.angle_beta   90.00
_cell.angle_gamma   90.00
#
_symmetry.space_group_name_H-M   'P 1'
#
loop_
_entity.id
_entity.type
_entity.pdbx_description
1 polymer ?
#
loop_
_entity_poly.entity_id
_entity_poly.type
_entity_poly.pdbx_seq_one_letter_code
_entity_poly.pdbx_strand_id
1 'polypeptide(L)'
;MESLGSALNPLQLQPHDDGQRSETCAATKLLQCRELGLSVNVVSGKFDRPPENSPDLSTEEFLARKAVIAQVEQLMVGPGAEHLSWQPILSKYEIVKSSAKKSRDWGHLLFTTATSNQFLLVMIFPDECNCGNFSHHDYAALTKFHANKFLCLAKYIWHANQPPKWIRATYLTPSTGYSIDPVFAPLQTDSAANEPTALASFNAHPSGRYLHLDVKDITPALTPSEAERIDTLVARTERTKKPMPAALRAQLVVREDEKGRAKPDVGGAPWREGVKRACAFCEVVPHGKVKLQTCSRCKLVQYCGKECQTMAWPSHKHFCKKV
;
A
#
# COMPACT_ATOMS: atom_id res chain seq x y z
N MET A 1 28.31 41.03 -29.42
CA MET A 1 27.90 39.61 -29.44
C MET A 1 28.35 38.98 -28.14
N GLU A 2 27.62 39.27 -27.05
CA GLU A 2 27.90 38.70 -25.73
C GLU A 2 26.94 37.53 -25.52
N SER A 3 27.51 36.33 -25.44
CA SER A 3 26.76 35.08 -25.25
C SER A 3 26.58 34.84 -23.75
N LEU A 4 25.34 34.98 -23.28
CA LEU A 4 24.88 34.52 -21.97
C LEU A 4 24.79 32.98 -21.99
N GLY A 5 25.85 32.32 -21.54
CA GLY A 5 25.87 30.89 -21.27
C GLY A 5 25.04 30.56 -20.02
N SER A 6 23.78 30.16 -20.24
CA SER A 6 22.86 29.68 -19.21
C SER A 6 23.36 28.35 -18.61
N ALA A 7 23.74 28.38 -17.33
CA ALA A 7 24.05 27.19 -16.54
C ALA A 7 22.75 26.50 -16.11
N LEU A 8 22.17 25.68 -16.99
CA LEU A 8 21.19 24.68 -16.60
C LEU A 8 21.94 23.49 -16.00
N ASN A 9 22.00 23.46 -14.67
CA ASN A 9 22.46 22.28 -13.93
C ASN A 9 21.36 21.21 -14.04
N PRO A 10 21.58 20.08 -14.72
CA PRO A 10 20.63 18.97 -14.66
C PRO A 10 20.71 18.41 -13.24
N LEU A 11 19.56 18.34 -12.57
CA LEU A 11 19.38 17.59 -11.33
C LEU A 11 19.75 16.12 -11.59
N GLN A 12 21.04 15.78 -11.42
CA GLN A 12 21.48 14.40 -11.26
C GLN A 12 20.94 13.92 -9.90
N LEU A 13 19.75 13.33 -9.93
CA LEU A 13 19.38 12.36 -8.91
C LEU A 13 20.42 11.25 -8.99
N GLN A 14 21.29 11.20 -8.00
CA GLN A 14 22.25 10.10 -7.89
C GLN A 14 21.48 8.77 -7.82
N PRO A 15 22.00 7.70 -8.45
CA PRO A 15 21.40 6.38 -8.37
C PRO A 15 21.35 5.97 -6.90
N HIS A 16 20.15 5.97 -6.35
CA HIS A 16 19.91 5.55 -4.98
C HIS A 16 20.21 4.06 -4.88
N ASP A 17 21.06 3.72 -3.91
CA ASP A 17 21.46 2.36 -3.53
C ASP A 17 20.25 1.40 -3.47
N ASP A 18 20.42 0.18 -3.98
CA ASP A 18 19.37 -0.82 -4.20
C ASP A 18 18.61 -1.25 -2.92
N GLY A 19 19.04 -0.77 -1.75
CA GLY A 19 18.38 -0.96 -0.45
C GLY A 19 17.07 -0.18 -0.26
N GLN A 20 16.77 0.83 -1.10
CA GLN A 20 15.55 1.66 -0.92
C GLN A 20 14.28 1.09 -1.55
N ARG A 21 14.36 -0.08 -2.20
CA ARG A 21 13.19 -0.75 -2.83
C ARG A 21 12.18 -1.30 -1.82
N SER A 22 12.54 -1.40 -0.53
CA SER A 22 11.66 -1.81 0.57
C SER A 22 10.92 -0.62 1.21
N GLU A 23 10.52 0.39 0.42
CA GLU A 23 9.70 1.48 0.96
C GLU A 23 8.28 0.97 1.24
N THR A 24 7.94 0.85 2.52
CA THR A 24 6.64 0.38 2.98
C THR A 24 5.53 1.44 2.94
N CYS A 25 5.80 2.63 2.41
CA CYS A 25 4.86 3.76 2.37
C CYS A 25 4.11 3.78 1.03
N ALA A 26 2.84 3.36 1.03
CA ALA A 26 2.03 3.32 -0.19
C ALA A 26 1.93 4.69 -0.85
N ALA A 27 1.72 5.76 -0.09
CA ALA A 27 1.63 7.12 -0.65
C ALA A 27 2.89 7.52 -1.43
N THR A 28 4.09 7.24 -0.89
CA THR A 28 5.33 7.55 -1.61
C THR A 28 5.46 6.68 -2.86
N LYS A 29 5.15 5.39 -2.76
CA LYS A 29 5.23 4.46 -3.89
C LYS A 29 4.29 4.84 -5.03
N LEU A 30 3.06 5.27 -4.74
CA LEU A 30 2.12 5.74 -5.77
C LEU A 30 2.59 7.05 -6.41
N LEU A 31 3.16 7.97 -5.62
CA LEU A 31 3.79 9.17 -6.18
C LEU A 31 4.97 8.80 -7.09
N GLN A 32 5.82 7.85 -6.69
CA GLN A 32 6.91 7.36 -7.55
C GLN A 32 6.37 6.70 -8.82
N CYS A 33 5.30 5.90 -8.74
CA CYS A 33 4.67 5.30 -9.91
C CYS A 33 4.16 6.37 -10.88
N ARG A 34 3.56 7.43 -10.34
CA ARG A 34 3.05 8.57 -11.10
C ARG A 34 4.16 9.37 -11.79
N GLU A 35 5.26 9.65 -11.10
CA GLU A 35 6.32 10.55 -11.61
C GLU A 35 7.41 9.83 -12.40
N LEU A 36 7.75 8.59 -12.03
CA LEU A 36 8.89 7.83 -12.56
C LEU A 36 8.48 6.59 -13.35
N GLY A 37 7.18 6.28 -13.39
CA GLY A 37 6.65 5.07 -14.00
C GLY A 37 6.70 3.84 -13.08
N LEU A 38 6.10 2.75 -13.54
CA LEU A 38 5.92 1.54 -12.74
C LEU A 38 7.17 0.68 -12.62
N SER A 39 8.05 0.69 -13.63
CA SER A 39 9.22 -0.20 -13.69
C SER A 39 10.16 -0.03 -12.49
N VAL A 40 10.27 1.18 -11.94
CA VAL A 40 11.11 1.47 -10.76
C VAL A 40 10.45 1.09 -9.42
N ASN A 41 9.19 0.64 -9.45
CA ASN A 41 8.37 0.34 -8.27
C ASN A 41 7.94 -1.12 -8.17
N VAL A 42 8.34 -1.96 -9.12
CA VAL A 42 8.04 -3.39 -9.11
C VAL A 42 8.75 -4.08 -7.95
N VAL A 43 8.01 -4.84 -7.14
CA VAL A 43 8.56 -5.56 -5.98
C VAL A 43 8.87 -7.03 -6.26
N SER A 44 8.65 -7.54 -7.48
CA SER A 44 8.95 -8.95 -7.84
C SER A 44 10.41 -9.33 -7.53
N GLY A 45 11.36 -8.42 -7.78
CA GLY A 45 12.79 -8.66 -7.50
C GLY A 45 13.12 -8.96 -6.02
N LYS A 46 12.23 -8.60 -5.08
CA LYS A 46 12.35 -9.01 -3.68
C LYS A 46 12.15 -10.52 -3.52
N PHE A 47 11.24 -11.10 -4.28
CA PHE A 47 10.80 -12.49 -4.18
C PHE A 47 11.63 -13.46 -5.04
N ASP A 48 12.51 -12.93 -5.89
CA ASP A 48 13.51 -13.72 -6.62
C ASP A 48 14.66 -14.19 -5.73
N ARG A 49 14.85 -13.54 -4.58
CA ARG A 49 15.90 -13.86 -3.60
C ARG A 49 15.42 -14.92 -2.60
N PRO A 50 16.35 -15.57 -1.87
CA PRO A 50 15.99 -16.43 -0.74
C PRO A 50 15.24 -15.66 0.37
N PRO A 51 14.33 -16.30 1.13
CA PRO A 51 13.55 -15.65 2.20
C PRO A 51 14.41 -14.95 3.26
N GLU A 52 15.61 -15.45 3.52
CA GLU A 52 16.56 -14.92 4.50
C GLU A 52 16.98 -13.48 4.19
N ASN A 53 16.83 -13.05 2.93
CA ASN A 53 17.14 -11.69 2.48
C ASN A 53 15.96 -10.72 2.68
N SER A 54 14.85 -11.15 3.28
CA SER A 54 13.66 -10.33 3.57
C SER A 54 13.32 -10.34 5.07
N PRO A 55 14.11 -9.66 5.92
CA PRO A 55 13.94 -9.68 7.37
C PRO A 55 12.63 -9.06 7.86
N ASP A 56 11.91 -8.35 6.99
CA ASP A 56 10.61 -7.76 7.30
C ASP A 56 9.43 -8.74 7.19
N LEU A 57 9.65 -9.96 6.68
CA LEU A 57 8.65 -11.02 6.52
C LEU A 57 9.11 -12.31 7.22
N SER A 58 8.18 -13.09 7.76
CA SER A 58 8.49 -14.49 8.09
C SER A 58 8.74 -15.32 6.82
N THR A 59 9.42 -16.45 6.93
CA THR A 59 9.62 -17.38 5.81
C THR A 59 8.29 -17.81 5.18
N GLU A 60 7.30 -18.14 6.00
CA GLU A 60 5.95 -18.49 5.55
C GLU A 60 5.27 -17.33 4.82
N GLU A 61 5.32 -16.13 5.39
CA GLU A 61 4.80 -14.91 4.80
C GLU A 61 5.44 -14.57 3.44
N PHE A 62 6.75 -14.82 3.32
CA PHE A 62 7.50 -14.61 2.09
C PHE A 62 7.07 -15.61 1.01
N LEU A 63 7.03 -16.90 1.34
CA LEU A 63 6.66 -17.96 0.41
C LEU A 63 5.20 -17.81 -0.07
N ALA A 64 4.28 -17.48 0.84
CA ALA A 64 2.89 -17.21 0.48
C ALA A 64 2.78 -16.05 -0.52
N ARG A 65 3.49 -14.94 -0.29
CA ARG A 65 3.50 -13.79 -1.19
C ARG A 65 4.12 -14.11 -2.55
N LYS A 66 5.22 -14.87 -2.56
CA LYS A 66 5.86 -15.35 -3.79
C LYS A 66 4.92 -16.22 -4.62
N ALA A 67 4.21 -17.14 -3.98
CA ALA A 67 3.22 -17.99 -4.64
C ALA A 67 2.06 -17.17 -5.23
N VAL A 68 1.58 -16.15 -4.52
CA VAL A 68 0.54 -15.25 -5.02
C VAL A 68 1.00 -14.46 -6.24
N ILE A 69 2.22 -13.93 -6.22
CA ILE A 69 2.78 -13.19 -7.38
C ILE A 69 2.81 -14.10 -8.61
N ALA A 70 3.33 -15.31 -8.48
CA ALA A 70 3.38 -16.28 -9.58
C ALA A 70 1.99 -16.64 -10.11
N GLN A 71 0.99 -16.80 -9.23
CA GLN A 71 -0.39 -17.06 -9.65
C GLN A 71 -1.00 -15.88 -10.42
N VAL A 72 -0.81 -14.64 -9.95
CA VAL A 72 -1.31 -13.45 -10.67
C VAL A 72 -0.65 -13.31 -12.04
N GLU A 73 0.64 -13.65 -12.17
CA GLU A 73 1.32 -13.71 -13.47
C GLU A 73 0.71 -14.78 -14.40
N GLN A 74 0.39 -15.96 -13.87
CA GLN A 74 -0.24 -17.04 -14.63
C GLN A 74 -1.66 -16.69 -15.12
N LEU A 75 -2.42 -15.90 -14.36
CA LEU A 75 -3.73 -15.39 -14.81
C LEU A 75 -3.64 -14.55 -16.09
N MET A 76 -2.44 -14.15 -16.51
CA MET A 76 -2.21 -13.30 -17.69
C MET A 76 -1.82 -14.07 -18.96
N VAL A 77 -1.67 -15.39 -18.90
CA VAL A 77 -1.17 -16.20 -20.03
C VAL A 77 -2.32 -16.91 -20.79
N GLY A 78 -3.59 -16.59 -20.47
CA GLY A 78 -4.76 -17.23 -21.10
C GLY A 78 -5.07 -16.75 -22.53
N PRO A 79 -5.69 -17.59 -23.38
CA PRO A 79 -6.19 -17.17 -24.69
C PRO A 79 -7.24 -16.06 -24.53
N GLY A 80 -7.00 -14.91 -25.14
CA GLY A 80 -7.80 -13.68 -24.96
C GLY A 80 -7.16 -12.63 -24.06
N ALA A 81 -6.08 -12.96 -23.34
CA ALA A 81 -5.32 -12.05 -22.47
C ALA A 81 -4.57 -10.94 -23.24
N GLU A 82 -5.27 -10.08 -23.97
CA GLU A 82 -4.67 -8.87 -24.52
C GLU A 82 -4.21 -7.94 -23.37
N HIS A 83 -2.89 -7.81 -23.27
CA HIS A 83 -2.10 -6.65 -22.86
C HIS A 83 -2.22 -6.04 -21.46
N LEU A 84 -3.08 -6.52 -20.56
CA LEU A 84 -2.96 -6.09 -19.16
C LEU A 84 -1.73 -6.76 -18.54
N SER A 85 -0.73 -5.99 -18.11
CA SER A 85 0.38 -6.52 -17.33
C SER A 85 0.19 -6.06 -15.89
N TRP A 86 -0.10 -7.00 -14.99
CA TRP A 86 -0.21 -6.70 -13.56
C TRP A 86 1.17 -6.71 -12.94
N GLN A 87 1.55 -5.59 -12.35
CA GLN A 87 2.84 -5.41 -11.71
C GLN A 87 2.63 -5.29 -10.20
N PRO A 88 3.25 -6.15 -9.37
CA PRO A 88 3.21 -5.99 -7.93
C PRO A 88 4.05 -4.77 -7.55
N ILE A 89 3.43 -3.78 -6.90
CA ILE A 89 4.09 -2.52 -6.51
C ILE A 89 4.25 -2.37 -4.99
N LEU A 90 3.55 -3.19 -4.20
CA LEU A 90 3.65 -3.23 -2.74
C LEU A 90 3.50 -4.67 -2.24
N SER A 91 4.22 -5.03 -1.17
CA SER A 91 4.17 -6.39 -0.57
C SER A 91 3.99 -6.45 0.96
N LYS A 92 4.28 -5.35 1.65
CA LYS A 92 3.93 -5.11 3.06
C LYS A 92 3.95 -3.60 3.27
N TYR A 93 2.79 -2.97 3.33
CA TYR A 93 2.70 -1.52 3.27
C TYR A 93 1.80 -0.91 4.33
N GLU A 94 2.13 0.31 4.71
CA GLU A 94 1.25 1.23 5.42
C GLU A 94 0.87 2.38 4.48
N ILE A 95 -0.30 2.99 4.69
CA ILE A 95 -0.84 4.05 3.82
C ILE A 95 0.12 5.24 3.74
N VAL A 96 0.59 5.69 4.89
CA VAL A 96 1.69 6.66 5.02
C VAL A 96 2.63 6.19 6.12
N LYS A 97 3.89 6.61 6.04
CA LYS A 97 4.90 6.23 7.04
C LYS A 97 4.41 6.51 8.47
N SER A 98 4.58 5.51 9.33
CA SER A 98 4.18 5.53 10.73
C SER A 98 2.67 5.57 10.99
N SER A 99 1.81 5.27 10.00
CA SER A 99 0.35 5.15 10.22
C SER A 99 -0.06 3.77 10.73
N ALA A 100 0.64 2.71 10.37
CA ALA A 100 0.32 1.36 10.86
C ALA A 100 0.74 1.19 12.33
N LYS A 101 -0.21 0.85 13.21
CA LYS A 101 0.07 0.67 14.65
C LYS A 101 0.05 -0.79 15.08
N LYS A 102 -0.71 -1.61 14.37
CA LYS A 102 -0.93 -3.05 14.62
C LYS A 102 -0.70 -3.83 13.33
N SER A 103 -0.50 -5.14 13.41
CA SER A 103 -0.35 -6.00 12.23
C SER A 103 -1.53 -5.85 11.26
N ARG A 104 -2.76 -5.72 11.77
CA ARG A 104 -3.97 -5.48 10.95
C ARG A 104 -3.99 -4.15 10.18
N ASP A 105 -3.11 -3.21 10.49
CA ASP A 105 -3.02 -1.93 9.76
C ASP A 105 -2.19 -2.02 8.48
N TRP A 106 -1.48 -3.13 8.28
CA TRP A 106 -0.62 -3.33 7.11
C TRP A 106 -1.44 -3.94 5.97
N GLY A 107 -1.29 -3.37 4.77
CA GLY A 107 -1.69 -4.02 3.53
C GLY A 107 -0.60 -4.99 3.07
N HIS A 108 -0.99 -6.03 2.33
CA HIS A 108 -0.06 -7.10 1.94
C HIS A 108 0.37 -6.90 0.48
N LEU A 109 -0.23 -7.59 -0.48
CA LEU A 109 0.15 -7.46 -1.89
C LEU A 109 -0.79 -6.53 -2.64
N LEU A 110 -0.21 -5.59 -3.38
CA LEU A 110 -0.95 -4.75 -4.30
C LEU A 110 -0.32 -4.79 -5.68
N PHE A 111 -1.16 -5.08 -6.67
CA PHE A 111 -0.81 -5.07 -8.08
C PHE A 111 -1.50 -3.90 -8.77
N THR A 112 -0.90 -3.41 -9.84
CA THR A 112 -1.53 -2.41 -10.71
C THR A 112 -1.20 -2.64 -12.17
N THR A 113 -2.05 -2.13 -13.06
CA THR A 113 -1.82 -2.14 -14.51
C THR A 113 -0.84 -1.05 -14.92
N ALA A 114 -0.35 -1.11 -16.17
CA ALA A 114 0.56 -0.10 -16.74
C ALA A 114 0.08 1.35 -16.56
N THR A 115 -1.24 1.58 -16.55
CA THR A 115 -1.88 2.89 -16.40
C THR A 115 -2.13 3.32 -14.96
N SER A 116 -1.79 2.49 -13.96
CA SER A 116 -1.99 2.80 -12.53
C SER A 116 -3.42 3.20 -12.13
N ASN A 117 -4.43 2.71 -12.86
CA ASN A 117 -5.84 3.07 -12.65
C ASN A 117 -6.72 1.86 -12.29
N GLN A 118 -6.16 0.66 -12.24
CA GLN A 118 -6.83 -0.56 -11.82
C GLN A 118 -5.91 -1.29 -10.84
N PHE A 119 -6.49 -1.91 -9.82
CA PHE A 119 -5.71 -2.51 -8.74
C PHE A 119 -6.24 -3.89 -8.38
N LEU A 120 -5.32 -4.80 -8.06
CA LEU A 120 -5.62 -6.04 -7.35
C LEU A 120 -4.99 -5.96 -5.96
N LEU A 121 -5.79 -6.21 -4.92
CA LEU A 121 -5.35 -6.31 -3.54
C LEU A 121 -5.50 -7.76 -3.08
N VAL A 122 -4.41 -8.36 -2.62
CA VAL A 122 -4.44 -9.70 -2.02
C VAL A 122 -3.94 -9.61 -0.59
N MET A 123 -4.85 -9.80 0.35
CA MET A 123 -4.54 -9.94 1.76
C MET A 123 -4.18 -11.41 2.06
N ILE A 124 -3.23 -11.62 2.96
CA ILE A 124 -2.76 -12.97 3.34
C ILE A 124 -2.88 -13.07 4.84
N PHE A 125 -3.83 -13.83 5.33
CA PHE A 125 -4.10 -13.97 6.75
C PHE A 125 -3.66 -15.35 7.24
N PRO A 126 -3.42 -15.50 8.56
CA PRO A 126 -3.29 -16.83 9.15
C PRO A 126 -4.61 -17.59 9.05
N ASP A 127 -4.60 -18.87 9.44
CA ASP A 127 -5.82 -19.65 9.56
C ASP A 127 -6.77 -19.08 10.62
N GLU A 128 -8.05 -19.38 10.43
CA GLU A 128 -9.09 -19.05 11.39
C GLU A 128 -8.87 -19.83 12.69
N CYS A 129 -9.03 -19.17 13.84
CA CYS A 129 -9.05 -19.86 15.12
C CYS A 129 -10.41 -20.52 15.33
N ASN A 130 -10.38 -21.77 15.78
CA ASN A 130 -11.56 -22.52 16.22
C ASN A 130 -12.10 -22.04 17.58
N CYS A 131 -11.87 -20.77 17.91
CA CYS A 131 -12.18 -20.12 19.18
C CYS A 131 -13.66 -19.71 19.30
N GLY A 132 -14.47 -19.91 18.26
CA GLY A 132 -15.90 -19.56 18.22
C GLY A 132 -16.19 -18.06 18.15
N ASN A 133 -15.18 -17.19 18.13
CA ASN A 133 -15.36 -15.75 18.00
C ASN A 133 -15.20 -15.30 16.55
N PHE A 134 -16.32 -15.10 15.85
CA PHE A 134 -16.36 -14.64 14.46
C PHE A 134 -15.59 -13.33 14.23
N SER A 135 -15.51 -12.44 15.23
CA SER A 135 -14.75 -11.19 15.10
C SER A 135 -13.24 -11.40 14.98
N HIS A 136 -12.69 -12.55 15.37
CA HIS A 136 -11.24 -12.78 15.27
C HIS A 136 -10.76 -12.94 13.81
N HIS A 137 -11.69 -13.25 12.90
CA HIS A 137 -11.41 -13.63 11.51
C HIS A 137 -12.35 -12.98 10.51
N ASP A 138 -12.87 -11.78 10.78
CA ASP A 138 -13.59 -11.02 9.76
C ASP A 138 -12.62 -10.43 8.72
N TYR A 139 -11.97 -11.35 8.00
CA TYR A 139 -11.00 -11.11 6.95
C TYR A 139 -11.66 -10.45 5.75
N ALA A 140 -12.94 -10.72 5.51
CA ALA A 140 -13.72 -10.02 4.50
C ALA A 140 -13.84 -8.53 4.84
N ALA A 141 -14.25 -8.17 6.06
CA ALA A 141 -14.34 -6.77 6.46
C ALA A 141 -12.97 -6.06 6.48
N LEU A 142 -11.92 -6.73 6.96
CA LEU A 142 -10.55 -6.19 6.89
C LEU A 142 -10.11 -5.93 5.45
N THR A 143 -10.33 -6.89 4.56
CA THR A 143 -9.97 -6.77 3.14
C THR A 143 -10.73 -5.63 2.49
N LYS A 144 -12.04 -5.53 2.75
CA LYS A 144 -12.87 -4.40 2.29
C LYS A 144 -12.39 -3.05 2.83
N PHE A 145 -11.99 -3.00 4.09
CA PHE A 145 -11.42 -1.79 4.71
C PHE A 145 -10.11 -1.37 4.02
N HIS A 146 -9.18 -2.30 3.82
CA HIS A 146 -7.92 -2.03 3.12
C HIS A 146 -8.13 -1.62 1.66
N ALA A 147 -9.08 -2.25 0.97
CA ALA A 147 -9.44 -1.90 -0.41
C ALA A 147 -9.98 -0.47 -0.51
N ASN A 148 -10.94 -0.09 0.34
CA ASN A 148 -11.46 1.29 0.41
C ASN A 148 -10.36 2.28 0.75
N LYS A 149 -9.57 1.98 1.79
CA LYS A 149 -8.51 2.87 2.26
C LYS A 149 -7.45 3.13 1.19
N PHE A 150 -7.05 2.08 0.47
CA PHE A 150 -6.12 2.21 -0.64
C PHE A 150 -6.74 2.97 -1.82
N LEU A 151 -7.99 2.67 -2.20
CA LEU A 151 -8.63 3.36 -3.33
C LEU A 151 -8.88 4.85 -3.03
N CYS A 152 -9.19 5.20 -1.77
CA CYS A 152 -9.19 6.59 -1.30
C CYS A 152 -7.81 7.25 -1.46
N LEU A 153 -6.72 6.58 -1.05
CA LEU A 153 -5.36 7.08 -1.24
C LEU A 153 -5.03 7.30 -2.73
N ALA A 154 -5.34 6.33 -3.59
CA ALA A 154 -5.09 6.45 -5.02
C ALA A 154 -5.88 7.61 -5.63
N LYS A 155 -7.18 7.74 -5.31
CA LYS A 155 -8.01 8.87 -5.76
C LYS A 155 -7.48 10.20 -5.23
N TYR A 156 -6.93 10.21 -4.01
CA TYR A 156 -6.28 11.38 -3.43
C TYR A 156 -5.06 11.82 -4.27
N ILE A 157 -4.17 10.89 -4.59
CA ILE A 157 -2.92 11.19 -5.30
C ILE A 157 -3.15 11.55 -6.78
N TRP A 158 -4.12 10.91 -7.43
CA TRP A 158 -4.37 11.08 -8.86
C TRP A 158 -5.57 11.98 -9.21
N HIS A 159 -6.10 12.75 -8.25
CA HIS A 159 -7.32 13.54 -8.43
C HIS A 159 -7.30 14.51 -9.62
N ALA A 160 -6.14 15.03 -10.01
CA ALA A 160 -6.00 16.01 -11.09
C ALA A 160 -5.63 15.41 -12.47
N ASN A 161 -5.26 14.13 -12.52
CA ASN A 161 -4.69 13.51 -13.73
C ASN A 161 -5.61 12.38 -14.22
N GLN A 162 -5.39 11.16 -13.73
CA GLN A 162 -6.11 9.96 -14.13
C GLN A 162 -6.61 9.26 -12.87
N PRO A 163 -7.85 9.52 -12.43
CA PRO A 163 -8.36 8.89 -11.22
C PRO A 163 -8.38 7.36 -11.38
N PRO A 164 -8.17 6.63 -10.28
CA PRO A 164 -8.32 5.18 -10.32
C PRO A 164 -9.76 4.82 -10.70
N LYS A 165 -9.96 3.72 -11.43
CA LYS A 165 -11.26 3.20 -11.85
C LYS A 165 -11.85 2.29 -10.77
N TRP A 166 -11.09 1.28 -10.35
CA TRP A 166 -11.58 0.27 -9.41
C TRP A 166 -10.43 -0.48 -8.72
N ILE A 167 -10.80 -1.19 -7.67
CA ILE A 167 -9.96 -2.20 -7.02
C ILE A 167 -10.73 -3.51 -6.87
N ARG A 168 -10.10 -4.63 -7.25
CA ARG A 168 -10.56 -5.97 -6.85
C ARG A 168 -9.71 -6.42 -5.67
N ALA A 169 -10.35 -6.96 -4.66
CA ALA A 169 -9.70 -7.39 -3.44
C ALA A 169 -10.12 -8.81 -3.06
N THR A 170 -9.16 -9.56 -2.53
CA THR A 170 -9.43 -10.87 -1.93
C THR A 170 -8.50 -11.13 -0.75
N TYR A 171 -8.77 -12.20 -0.03
CA TYR A 171 -7.88 -12.70 1.00
C TYR A 171 -7.67 -14.21 0.91
N LEU A 172 -6.49 -14.62 1.36
CA LEU A 172 -6.02 -15.99 1.33
C LEU A 172 -5.51 -16.42 2.70
N THR A 173 -5.65 -17.70 3.00
CA THR A 173 -5.23 -18.35 4.25
C THR A 173 -4.51 -19.66 3.95
N PRO A 174 -3.72 -20.22 4.88
CA PRO A 174 -3.13 -21.54 4.73
C PRO A 174 -4.17 -22.62 4.36
N SER A 175 -5.38 -22.58 4.94
CA SER A 175 -6.49 -23.51 4.65
C SER A 175 -6.95 -23.49 3.20
N THR A 176 -6.72 -22.39 2.48
CA THR A 176 -7.00 -22.24 1.05
C THR A 176 -5.81 -22.60 0.17
N GLY A 177 -4.69 -23.05 0.77
CA GLY A 177 -3.43 -23.30 0.09
C GLY A 177 -2.82 -22.04 -0.55
N TYR A 178 -3.23 -20.85 -0.09
CA TYR A 178 -2.95 -19.57 -0.74
C TYR A 178 -3.30 -19.54 -2.24
N SER A 179 -4.33 -20.28 -2.65
CA SER A 179 -4.75 -20.35 -4.06
C SER A 179 -5.69 -19.20 -4.42
N ILE A 180 -5.37 -18.48 -5.49
CA ILE A 180 -6.23 -17.51 -6.13
C ILE A 180 -7.19 -18.25 -7.06
N ASP A 181 -8.48 -18.00 -6.91
CA ASP A 181 -9.49 -18.51 -7.83
C ASP A 181 -9.40 -17.76 -9.16
N PRO A 182 -9.46 -18.46 -10.32
CA PRO A 182 -9.48 -17.84 -11.64
C PRO A 182 -10.54 -16.75 -11.79
N VAL A 183 -11.65 -16.80 -11.06
CA VAL A 183 -12.69 -15.75 -11.08
C VAL A 183 -12.15 -14.38 -10.64
N PHE A 184 -11.07 -14.35 -9.83
CA PHE A 184 -10.40 -13.13 -9.40
C PHE A 184 -9.78 -12.35 -10.57
N ALA A 185 -9.42 -13.06 -11.65
CA ALA A 185 -8.89 -12.44 -12.86
C ALA A 185 -9.83 -11.35 -13.37
N PRO A 186 -9.30 -10.19 -13.81
CA PRO A 186 -10.12 -9.13 -14.37
C PRO A 186 -10.97 -9.68 -15.52
N LEU A 187 -12.26 -9.36 -15.51
CA LEU A 187 -13.11 -9.67 -16.65
C LEU A 187 -12.68 -8.78 -17.81
N GLN A 188 -12.21 -9.40 -18.90
CA GLN A 188 -11.96 -8.73 -20.16
C GLN A 188 -13.29 -8.57 -20.90
N THR A 189 -14.18 -7.73 -20.40
CA THR A 189 -15.40 -7.41 -21.13
C THR A 189 -15.26 -6.05 -21.76
N ASP A 190 -14.83 -6.03 -23.03
CA ASP A 190 -14.92 -4.85 -23.90
C ASP A 190 -16.36 -4.41 -24.16
N SER A 191 -17.34 -5.26 -23.82
CA SER A 191 -18.76 -4.93 -23.87
C SER A 191 -19.27 -4.48 -22.51
N ALA A 192 -19.38 -3.16 -22.34
CA ALA A 192 -19.99 -2.50 -21.17
C ALA A 192 -21.42 -3.00 -20.85
N ALA A 193 -22.08 -3.68 -21.79
CA ALA A 193 -23.45 -4.19 -21.65
C ALA A 193 -23.61 -5.35 -20.65
N ASN A 194 -22.56 -6.14 -20.36
CA ASN A 194 -22.63 -7.31 -19.47
C ASN A 194 -21.90 -7.13 -18.14
N GLU A 195 -21.26 -5.97 -17.94
CA GLU A 195 -20.41 -5.68 -16.77
C GLU A 195 -21.17 -5.72 -15.43
N PRO A 196 -22.39 -5.15 -15.30
CA PRO A 196 -23.09 -5.10 -14.01
C PRO A 196 -23.47 -6.49 -13.47
N THR A 197 -23.93 -7.39 -14.32
CA THR A 197 -24.36 -8.75 -13.92
C THR A 197 -23.16 -9.59 -13.48
N ALA A 198 -22.04 -9.49 -14.20
CA ALA A 198 -20.83 -10.22 -13.86
C ALA A 198 -20.19 -9.69 -12.57
N LEU A 199 -20.25 -8.37 -12.34
CA LEU A 199 -19.78 -7.74 -11.09
C LEU A 199 -20.64 -8.11 -9.88
N ALA A 200 -21.96 -8.14 -10.06
CA ALA A 200 -22.89 -8.62 -9.03
C ALA A 200 -22.60 -10.08 -8.67
N SER A 201 -22.37 -10.93 -9.69
CA SER A 201 -21.98 -12.33 -9.48
C SER A 201 -20.63 -12.48 -8.77
N PHE A 202 -19.65 -11.61 -9.07
CA PHE A 202 -18.35 -11.61 -8.40
C PHE A 202 -18.47 -11.27 -6.91
N ASN A 203 -19.23 -10.23 -6.58
CA ASN A 203 -19.46 -9.84 -5.19
C ASN A 203 -20.38 -10.84 -4.45
N ALA A 204 -21.22 -11.58 -5.18
CA ALA A 204 -22.08 -12.64 -4.66
C ALA A 204 -21.41 -14.02 -4.69
N HIS A 205 -20.09 -14.10 -4.94
CA HIS A 205 -19.40 -15.38 -5.01
C HIS A 205 -19.62 -16.18 -3.71
N PRO A 206 -19.91 -17.50 -3.77
CA PRO A 206 -20.30 -18.29 -2.60
C PRO A 206 -19.31 -18.25 -1.44
N SER A 207 -18.02 -18.02 -1.75
CA SER A 207 -16.99 -17.91 -0.72
C SER A 207 -17.02 -16.59 0.05
N GLY A 208 -17.67 -15.54 -0.45
CA GLY A 208 -17.65 -14.18 0.13
C GLY A 208 -16.26 -13.53 0.18
N ARG A 209 -15.25 -14.14 -0.45
CA ARG A 209 -13.83 -13.70 -0.40
C ARG A 209 -13.47 -12.66 -1.44
N TYR A 210 -14.31 -12.49 -2.46
CA TYR A 210 -14.02 -11.65 -3.61
C TYR A 210 -14.85 -10.38 -3.55
N LEU A 211 -14.17 -9.25 -3.74
CA LEU A 211 -14.77 -7.94 -3.67
C LEU A 211 -14.30 -7.10 -4.84
N HIS A 212 -15.24 -6.46 -5.53
CA HIS A 212 -14.97 -5.39 -6.48
C HIS A 212 -15.51 -4.06 -5.93
N LEU A 213 -14.67 -3.03 -5.92
CA LEU A 213 -15.05 -1.66 -5.58
C LEU A 213 -14.71 -0.72 -6.71
N ASP A 214 -15.72 -0.03 -7.24
CA ASP A 214 -15.55 1.09 -8.17
C ASP A 214 -15.22 2.36 -7.39
N VAL A 215 -14.46 3.27 -7.99
CA VAL A 215 -14.10 4.58 -7.42
C VAL A 215 -15.30 5.45 -7.07
N LYS A 216 -16.47 5.19 -7.68
CA LYS A 216 -17.74 5.85 -7.36
C LYS A 216 -18.39 5.32 -6.07
N ASP A 217 -18.08 4.08 -5.69
CA ASP A 217 -18.69 3.36 -4.56
C ASP A 217 -17.79 3.36 -3.31
N ILE A 218 -16.70 4.13 -3.33
CA ILE A 218 -15.76 4.18 -2.20
C ILE A 218 -16.38 4.84 -0.98
N THR A 219 -16.09 4.26 0.18
CA THR A 219 -16.39 4.87 1.47
C THR A 219 -15.17 5.64 1.99
N PRO A 220 -15.33 6.83 2.61
CA PRO A 220 -14.22 7.53 3.25
C PRO A 220 -13.47 6.61 4.21
N ALA A 221 -12.14 6.57 4.12
CA ALA A 221 -11.33 5.61 4.88
C ALA A 221 -9.95 6.16 5.32
N LEU A 222 -9.55 7.33 4.82
CA LEU A 222 -8.33 8.01 5.27
C LEU A 222 -8.59 8.78 6.55
N THR A 223 -7.72 8.70 7.55
CA THR A 223 -7.84 9.55 8.74
C THR A 223 -7.33 10.97 8.45
N PRO A 224 -7.79 12.01 9.19
CA PRO A 224 -7.29 13.38 9.00
C PRO A 224 -5.76 13.49 9.08
N SER A 225 -5.15 12.81 10.06
CA SER A 225 -3.68 12.77 10.20
C SER A 225 -2.97 12.07 9.03
N GLU A 226 -3.58 11.06 8.41
CA GLU A 226 -3.02 10.45 7.20
C GLU A 226 -3.11 11.42 6.02
N ALA A 227 -4.25 12.09 5.85
CA ALA A 227 -4.46 13.06 4.79
C ALA A 227 -3.48 14.25 4.86
N GLU A 228 -3.23 14.80 6.05
CA GLU A 228 -2.19 15.85 6.26
C GLU A 228 -0.78 15.38 5.88
N ARG A 229 -0.43 14.12 6.18
CA ARG A 229 0.85 13.54 5.79
C ARG A 229 0.93 13.35 4.28
N ILE A 230 -0.17 12.92 3.64
CA ILE A 230 -0.25 12.81 2.18
C ILE A 230 -0.07 14.19 1.55
N ASP A 231 -0.73 15.24 2.05
CA ASP A 231 -0.54 16.61 1.56
C ASP A 231 0.93 17.04 1.66
N THR A 232 1.57 16.72 2.78
CA THR A 232 2.99 17.02 2.99
C THR A 232 3.91 16.29 2.01
N LEU A 233 3.55 15.08 1.58
CA LEU A 233 4.27 14.30 0.57
C LEU A 233 4.02 14.86 -0.83
N VAL A 234 2.76 15.07 -1.21
CA VAL A 234 2.35 15.63 -2.52
C VAL A 234 3.00 16.99 -2.76
N ALA A 235 2.99 17.87 -1.75
CA ALA A 235 3.60 19.19 -1.83
C ALA A 235 5.14 19.17 -2.01
N ARG A 236 5.79 18.01 -1.88
CA ARG A 236 7.23 17.85 -2.17
C ARG A 236 7.49 17.40 -3.60
N THR A 237 6.58 16.60 -4.16
CA THR A 237 6.75 15.99 -5.49
C THR A 237 6.19 16.87 -6.59
N GLU A 238 5.13 17.63 -6.33
CA GLU A 238 4.48 18.45 -7.35
C GLU A 238 5.19 19.78 -7.59
N ARG A 239 5.69 19.99 -8.81
CA ARG A 239 6.14 21.29 -9.30
C ARG A 239 4.95 22.24 -9.56
N THR A 240 3.77 21.70 -9.85
CA THR A 240 2.54 22.44 -10.16
C THR A 240 1.51 22.25 -9.05
N LYS A 241 1.27 23.32 -8.29
CA LYS A 241 0.47 23.38 -7.06
C LYS A 241 -1.04 23.29 -7.30
N LYS A 242 -1.60 22.15 -7.72
CA LYS A 242 -3.06 21.98 -7.63
C LYS A 242 -3.39 21.39 -6.26
N PRO A 243 -3.84 22.22 -5.29
CA PRO A 243 -4.23 21.69 -3.99
C PRO A 243 -5.42 20.76 -4.15
N MET A 244 -5.47 19.73 -3.29
CA MET A 244 -6.63 18.84 -3.20
C MET A 244 -7.92 19.67 -2.98
N PRO A 245 -8.95 19.54 -3.85
CA PRO A 245 -10.23 20.22 -3.63
C PRO A 245 -10.88 19.79 -2.31
N ALA A 246 -11.36 20.75 -1.52
CA ALA A 246 -11.94 20.49 -0.19
C ALA A 246 -13.14 19.52 -0.26
N ALA A 247 -14.00 19.64 -1.27
CA ALA A 247 -15.13 18.76 -1.50
C ALA A 247 -14.69 17.31 -1.76
N LEU A 248 -13.62 17.11 -2.55
CA LEU A 248 -13.07 15.79 -2.80
C LEU A 248 -12.39 15.23 -1.55
N ARG A 249 -11.64 16.05 -0.80
CA ARG A 249 -11.05 15.64 0.48
C ARG A 249 -12.11 15.12 1.45
N ALA A 250 -13.24 15.79 1.56
CA ALA A 250 -14.35 15.37 2.43
C ALA A 250 -14.97 14.02 2.03
N GLN A 251 -14.87 13.60 0.76
CA GLN A 251 -15.32 12.29 0.31
C GLN A 251 -14.34 11.15 0.62
N LEU A 252 -13.08 11.45 0.94
CA LEU A 252 -12.02 10.44 1.11
C LEU A 252 -11.56 10.31 2.56
N VAL A 253 -11.72 11.38 3.33
CA VAL A 253 -11.25 11.50 4.70
C VAL A 253 -12.40 11.28 5.67
N VAL A 254 -12.26 10.32 6.59
CA VAL A 254 -13.23 10.10 7.66
C VAL A 254 -13.24 11.29 8.60
N ARG A 255 -14.42 11.60 9.16
CA ARG A 255 -14.53 12.61 10.20
C ARG A 255 -13.84 12.14 11.48
N GLU A 256 -13.34 13.08 12.29
CA GLU A 256 -12.58 12.73 13.49
C GLU A 256 -13.45 11.95 14.51
N ASP A 257 -14.74 12.24 14.57
CA ASP A 257 -15.75 11.56 15.41
C ASP A 257 -16.17 10.17 14.87
N GLU A 258 -15.78 9.82 13.64
CA GLU A 258 -16.12 8.55 12.98
C GLU A 258 -14.92 7.62 12.83
N LYS A 259 -13.70 8.12 13.03
CA LYS A 259 -12.45 7.38 12.88
C LYS A 259 -12.41 6.05 13.65
N GLY A 260 -13.02 5.98 14.82
CA GLY A 260 -13.10 4.75 15.61
C GLY A 260 -13.99 3.67 14.99
N ARG A 261 -15.05 4.09 14.27
CA ARG A 261 -16.05 3.21 13.64
C ARG A 261 -15.67 2.79 12.23
N ALA A 262 -14.83 3.58 11.55
CA ALA A 262 -14.39 3.31 10.19
C ALA A 262 -13.55 2.03 10.06
N LYS A 263 -12.92 1.57 11.14
CA LYS A 263 -12.06 0.38 11.14
C LYS A 263 -12.82 -0.84 11.68
N PRO A 264 -12.81 -1.99 10.97
CA PRO A 264 -13.41 -3.23 11.46
C PRO A 264 -12.86 -3.61 12.83
N ASP A 265 -13.76 -4.01 13.74
CA ASP A 265 -13.37 -4.54 15.03
C ASP A 265 -13.01 -6.02 14.93
N VAL A 266 -11.83 -6.29 14.35
CA VAL A 266 -11.26 -7.63 14.40
C VAL A 266 -10.57 -7.86 15.75
N GLY A 267 -11.17 -8.71 16.59
CA GLY A 267 -10.66 -9.09 17.91
C GLY A 267 -9.48 -10.06 17.83
N GLY A 268 -8.87 -10.42 18.97
CA GLY A 268 -7.80 -11.42 19.04
C GLY A 268 -6.42 -10.88 19.46
N ALA A 269 -5.68 -11.69 20.24
CA ALA A 269 -4.33 -11.37 20.72
C ALA A 269 -3.32 -10.99 19.61
N PRO A 270 -3.21 -11.73 18.48
CA PRO A 270 -2.20 -11.42 17.46
C PRO A 270 -2.42 -10.06 16.77
N TRP A 271 -3.66 -9.57 16.75
CA TRP A 271 -4.00 -8.27 16.16
C TRP A 271 -3.83 -7.10 17.13
N ARG A 272 -3.66 -7.37 18.43
CA ARG A 272 -3.44 -6.34 19.47
C ARG A 272 -1.96 -6.04 19.69
N GLU A 273 -1.06 -6.91 19.27
CA GLU A 273 0.38 -6.64 19.39
C GLU A 273 0.76 -5.39 18.58
N GLY A 274 1.47 -4.48 19.24
CA GLY A 274 1.97 -3.27 18.62
C GLY A 274 3.07 -3.60 17.62
N VAL A 275 3.06 -2.91 16.47
CA VAL A 275 4.11 -3.06 15.47
C VAL A 275 5.43 -2.59 16.07
N LYS A 276 6.39 -3.51 16.20
CA LYS A 276 7.75 -3.17 16.59
C LYS A 276 8.38 -2.38 15.45
N ARG A 277 8.87 -1.18 15.75
CA ARG A 277 9.51 -0.29 14.77
C ARG A 277 11.01 -0.46 14.82
N ALA A 278 11.65 -0.43 13.66
CA ALA A 278 13.10 -0.44 13.53
C ALA A 278 13.68 0.98 13.62
N CYS A 279 14.94 1.07 14.03
CA CYS A 279 15.72 2.30 13.95
C CYS A 279 15.86 2.75 12.48
N ALA A 280 15.61 4.03 12.19
CA ALA A 280 15.73 4.58 10.84
C ALA A 280 17.18 4.75 10.35
N PHE A 281 18.18 4.44 11.18
CA PHE A 281 19.59 4.44 10.81
C PHE A 281 20.15 3.02 10.73
N CYS A 282 20.17 2.29 11.85
CA CYS A 282 20.79 0.97 11.93
C CYS A 282 19.83 -0.20 11.70
N GLU A 283 18.55 0.08 11.44
CA GLU A 283 17.50 -0.92 11.12
C GLU A 283 17.23 -1.98 12.19
N VAL A 284 17.91 -1.89 13.35
CA VAL A 284 17.67 -2.76 14.50
C VAL A 284 16.27 -2.51 15.05
N VAL A 285 15.51 -3.59 15.19
CA VAL A 285 14.26 -3.63 15.96
C VAL A 285 14.63 -3.85 17.44
N PRO A 286 14.32 -2.91 18.35
CA PRO A 286 14.68 -3.07 19.75
C PRO A 286 14.00 -4.28 20.38
N HIS A 287 14.77 -5.08 21.11
CA HIS A 287 14.26 -6.19 21.90
C HIS A 287 13.72 -5.70 23.27
N GLY A 288 12.66 -6.34 23.76
CA GLY A 288 12.09 -6.04 25.07
C GLY A 288 11.37 -4.68 25.16
N LYS A 289 11.63 -3.92 26.23
CA LYS A 289 10.96 -2.63 26.54
C LYS A 289 11.71 -1.39 26.04
N VAL A 290 12.79 -1.56 25.26
CA VAL A 290 13.57 -0.43 24.75
C VAL A 290 12.74 0.37 23.75
N LYS A 291 12.46 1.63 24.07
CA LYS A 291 11.68 2.53 23.21
C LYS A 291 12.60 3.33 22.31
N LEU A 292 12.33 3.33 21.00
CA LEU A 292 13.02 4.21 20.06
C LEU A 292 12.66 5.68 20.31
N GLN A 293 13.64 6.56 20.17
CA GLN A 293 13.47 8.00 20.23
C GLN A 293 12.94 8.52 18.89
N THR A 294 11.73 9.08 18.92
CA THR A 294 11.15 9.71 17.73
C THR A 294 11.82 11.06 17.46
N CYS A 295 12.10 11.39 16.20
CA CYS A 295 12.58 12.72 15.82
C CYS A 295 11.62 13.80 16.35
N SER A 296 12.12 14.68 17.21
CA SER A 296 11.33 15.73 17.86
C SER A 296 10.73 16.74 16.89
N ARG A 297 11.37 16.94 15.72
CA ARG A 297 10.91 17.89 14.70
C ARG A 297 9.78 17.31 13.85
N CYS A 298 9.99 16.16 13.21
CA CYS A 298 9.01 15.62 12.27
C CYS A 298 8.09 14.56 12.84
N LYS A 299 8.42 13.95 13.98
CA LYS A 299 7.64 12.87 14.59
C LYS A 299 7.41 11.63 13.68
N LEU A 300 8.10 11.54 12.53
CA LEU A 300 7.86 10.49 11.51
C LEU A 300 8.84 9.31 11.60
N VAL A 301 10.08 9.55 12.01
CA VAL A 301 11.15 8.52 12.08
C VAL A 301 11.62 8.34 13.51
N GLN A 302 12.13 7.16 13.83
CA GLN A 302 12.56 6.78 15.17
C GLN A 302 13.99 6.22 15.14
N TYR A 303 14.74 6.43 16.22
CA TYR A 303 16.15 6.06 16.33
C TYR A 303 16.42 5.35 17.65
N CYS A 304 17.44 4.49 17.72
CA CYS A 304 17.88 3.88 18.98
C CYS A 304 18.27 4.95 20.02
N GLY A 305 18.84 6.06 19.55
CA GLY A 305 19.23 7.19 20.37
C GLY A 305 19.77 8.34 19.51
N LYS A 306 20.33 9.34 20.20
CA LYS A 306 20.90 10.55 19.58
C LYS A 306 22.01 10.24 18.57
N GLU A 307 22.81 9.21 18.80
CA GLU A 307 23.88 8.79 17.89
C GLU A 307 23.34 8.38 16.53
N CYS A 308 22.40 7.42 16.50
CA CYS A 308 21.70 7.02 15.28
C CYS A 308 20.98 8.18 14.60
N GLN A 309 20.38 9.09 15.39
CA GLN A 309 19.75 10.28 14.82
C GLN A 309 20.75 11.21 14.14
N THR A 310 21.91 11.46 14.75
CA THR A 310 22.99 12.28 14.18
C THR A 310 23.56 11.64 12.93
N MET A 311 23.79 10.33 12.93
CA MET A 311 24.31 9.62 11.76
C MET A 311 23.31 9.60 10.59
N ALA A 312 22.01 9.47 10.87
CA ALA A 312 20.97 9.62 9.85
C ALA A 312 20.72 11.08 9.44
N TRP A 313 21.21 12.09 10.16
CA TRP A 313 20.86 13.48 9.90
C TRP A 313 21.21 13.97 8.48
N PRO A 314 22.36 13.65 7.88
CA PRO A 314 22.70 14.08 6.53
C PRO A 314 21.64 13.68 5.50
N SER A 315 21.10 12.46 5.56
CA SER A 315 20.00 12.03 4.69
C SER A 315 18.64 12.52 5.19
N HIS A 316 18.40 12.47 6.49
CA HIS A 316 17.12 12.83 7.12
C HIS A 316 16.72 14.30 6.95
N LYS A 317 17.67 15.22 7.05
CA LYS A 317 17.42 16.67 7.06
C LYS A 317 16.64 17.13 5.83
N HIS A 318 16.84 16.48 4.69
CA HIS A 318 16.17 16.79 3.42
C HIS A 318 14.65 16.56 3.48
N PHE A 319 14.20 15.63 4.32
CA PHE A 319 12.79 15.27 4.45
C PHE A 319 12.20 15.56 5.83
N CYS A 320 12.95 16.19 6.73
CA CYS A 320 12.51 16.53 8.08
C CYS A 320 11.75 17.87 8.12
N LYS A 321 10.40 17.83 8.21
CA LYS A 321 9.55 19.03 8.40
C LYS A 321 9.00 19.10 9.82
N LYS A 322 8.78 20.31 10.35
CA LYS A 322 8.15 20.50 11.67
C LYS A 322 6.66 20.15 11.55
N VAL A 323 6.19 19.28 12.44
CA VAL A 323 4.75 18.96 12.63
C VAL A 323 4.15 19.91 13.65
#